data_AF-A0A813KI86-F1
#
_entry.id   AF-A0A813KI86-F1
#
_cell.length_a   1.000
_cell.length_b   1.000
_cell.length_c   1.000
_cell.angle_alpha   90.00
_cell.angle_beta   90.00
_cell.angle_gamma   90.00
#
_symmetry.space_group_name_H-M   'P 1'
#
loop_
_entity.id
_entity.type
_entity.pdbx_description
1 polymer ?
#
loop_
_entity_poly.entity_id
_entity_poly.type
_entity_poly.pdbx_seq_one_letter_code
_entity_poly.pdbx_strand_id
1 'polypeptide(L)'
;MEAAGMLVDQVAYGARRLLFNSILCLEQLKGNADSLRPVRGLRASEGEQGGSPALDSWLPENSTLIRLIVTGPEDPKLLGQRHSESGAASAKDELLVAFNSYPPVGADGKCGVAAASQMYLARNVDVVHPTQVKFGQHLSCGHLNRAEKNWIPFERNGKFYFVYSLLPHEVVEINPDGSCGKRFNSAFTPLAHLQAMDFDKAIRGSAQAVFIDDAEGTPNLPEPHFLAMLHITDTKVRRYAHFAYRFKAEPPFEIVQISKQLPLQTLSPGDMSSAPFAFVSGLAVRERQVVISYAAGDRDPRALLLKMERLDEMFASDEAGSEISS
;
A
#
# COMPACT_ATOMS: atom_id res chain seq x y z
N MET A 1 -0.68 22.07 19.88
CA MET A 1 0.47 21.67 19.03
C MET A 1 1.08 20.33 19.43
N GLU A 2 0.98 19.85 20.67
CA GLU A 2 1.51 18.52 21.07
C GLU A 2 0.70 17.31 20.53
N ALA A 3 -0.59 17.46 20.22
CA ALA A 3 -1.45 16.36 19.74
C ALA A 3 -1.23 15.94 18.27
N ALA A 4 -0.50 16.75 17.48
CA ALA A 4 -0.16 16.41 16.10
C ALA A 4 1.08 15.50 16.01
N GLY A 5 2.03 15.63 16.95
CA GLY A 5 3.22 14.78 17.03
C GLY A 5 2.89 13.32 17.35
N MET A 6 1.92 13.07 18.25
CA MET A 6 1.53 11.71 18.62
C MET A 6 0.90 10.90 17.47
N LEU A 7 0.24 11.53 16.49
CA LEU A 7 -0.40 10.80 15.40
C LEU A 7 0.61 10.42 14.30
N VAL A 8 1.59 11.31 14.02
CA VAL A 8 2.70 11.00 13.11
C VAL A 8 3.56 9.89 13.69
N ASP A 9 3.84 9.93 15.00
CA ASP A 9 4.51 8.84 15.70
C ASP A 9 3.64 7.58 15.74
N GLN A 10 2.32 7.63 15.96
CA GLN A 10 1.49 6.40 15.96
C GLN A 10 1.36 5.73 14.60
N VAL A 11 1.32 6.50 13.50
CA VAL A 11 1.30 5.93 12.14
C VAL A 11 2.68 5.36 11.77
N ALA A 12 3.78 6.05 12.12
CA ALA A 12 5.14 5.58 11.84
C ALA A 12 5.62 4.46 12.79
N TYR A 13 5.19 4.46 14.05
CA TYR A 13 5.58 3.52 15.11
C TYR A 13 4.65 2.30 15.16
N GLY A 14 3.36 2.46 14.83
CA GLY A 14 2.41 1.36 14.66
C GLY A 14 2.80 0.44 13.50
N ALA A 15 3.23 1.00 12.37
CA ALA A 15 3.74 0.22 11.25
C ALA A 15 5.04 -0.56 11.58
N ARG A 16 5.86 -0.07 12.53
CA ARG A 16 7.09 -0.75 12.97
C ARG A 16 6.87 -1.85 14.02
N ARG A 17 5.70 -1.92 14.66
CA ARG A 17 5.42 -2.88 15.75
C ARG A 17 4.18 -3.76 15.56
N LEU A 18 3.48 -3.68 14.44
CA LEU A 18 2.53 -4.71 14.06
C LEU A 18 3.31 -5.99 13.74
N LEU A 19 3.48 -6.83 14.77
CA LEU A 19 4.00 -8.18 14.64
C LEU A 19 2.93 -9.04 13.97
N PHE A 20 2.93 -9.04 12.64
CA PHE A 20 2.24 -10.05 11.89
C PHE A 20 3.11 -11.29 11.85
N ASN A 21 2.67 -12.35 12.52
CA ASN A 21 3.25 -13.67 12.33
C ASN A 21 2.76 -14.20 10.98
N SER A 22 3.52 -13.98 9.91
CA SER A 22 3.35 -14.79 8.71
C SER A 22 4.14 -16.08 8.91
N ILE A 23 3.47 -17.23 8.84
CA ILE A 23 4.16 -18.52 8.82
C ILE A 23 4.82 -18.64 7.45
N LEU A 24 6.14 -18.61 7.45
CA LEU A 24 6.97 -18.93 6.28
C LEU A 24 6.73 -20.37 5.84
N CYS A 25 6.55 -20.51 4.55
CA CYS A 25 6.82 -21.74 3.83
C CYS A 25 8.33 -21.84 3.61
N LEU A 26 8.99 -22.66 4.41
CA LEU A 26 10.37 -23.09 4.17
C LEU A 26 10.32 -24.60 3.96
N GLU A 27 10.73 -25.05 2.78
CA GLU A 27 10.95 -26.46 2.50
C GLU A 27 12.24 -26.89 3.19
N GLN A 28 12.17 -27.94 4.01
CA GLN A 28 13.26 -28.41 4.87
C GLN A 28 14.06 -29.51 4.16
N LEU A 29 15.39 -29.34 4.01
CA LEU A 29 16.31 -30.41 3.65
C LEU A 29 17.37 -30.61 4.75
N LYS A 30 17.65 -31.89 5.06
CA LYS A 30 18.42 -32.38 6.22
C LYS A 30 19.90 -31.99 6.19
N GLY A 31 20.41 -31.43 7.29
CA GLY A 31 21.83 -31.29 7.63
C GLY A 31 22.03 -31.36 9.16
N ASN A 32 23.15 -31.95 9.62
CA ASN A 32 23.42 -32.34 11.01
C ASN A 32 24.43 -31.32 11.63
N ALA A 33 24.03 -30.55 12.65
CA ALA A 33 24.25 -30.76 14.09
C ALA A 33 25.72 -30.68 14.57
N ASP A 34 26.15 -29.49 15.02
CA ASP A 34 26.75 -29.35 16.36
C ASP A 34 26.84 -27.89 16.85
N SER A 35 26.10 -27.65 17.95
CA SER A 35 26.12 -26.49 18.87
C SER A 35 25.30 -25.23 18.53
N LEU A 36 24.28 -24.94 19.36
CA LEU A 36 24.31 -23.85 20.36
C LEU A 36 22.99 -23.73 21.16
N ARG A 37 23.10 -22.99 22.28
CA ARG A 37 22.22 -22.85 23.47
C ARG A 37 20.96 -21.95 23.25
N PRO A 38 20.01 -21.88 24.22
CA PRO A 38 18.63 -21.45 23.95
C PRO A 38 18.46 -19.93 23.88
N VAL A 39 17.69 -19.46 22.89
CA VAL A 39 17.28 -18.05 22.75
C VAL A 39 15.83 -17.95 22.22
N ARG A 40 15.06 -16.98 22.72
CA ARG A 40 13.67 -16.67 22.33
C ARG A 40 13.65 -15.75 21.10
N GLY A 41 12.98 -16.17 20.02
CA GLY A 41 12.78 -15.40 18.78
C GLY A 41 12.94 -16.30 17.54
N LEU A 42 11.91 -16.37 16.69
CA LEU A 42 11.80 -17.32 15.57
C LEU A 42 12.87 -17.09 14.48
N ARG A 43 13.76 -18.06 14.29
CA ARG A 43 14.28 -18.49 12.97
C ARG A 43 14.39 -20.01 12.93
N ALA A 44 14.13 -20.59 11.76
CA ALA A 44 14.38 -22.00 11.45
C ALA A 44 15.87 -22.23 11.13
N SER A 45 16.36 -23.41 11.50
CA SER A 45 17.70 -23.94 11.26
C SER A 45 17.88 -24.41 9.80
N GLU A 46 19.01 -24.05 9.20
CA GLU A 46 19.74 -24.63 8.05
C GLU A 46 18.97 -25.08 6.78
N GLY A 47 19.40 -24.57 5.61
CA GLY A 47 19.30 -25.29 4.32
C GLY A 47 18.55 -24.61 3.15
N GLU A 48 19.34 -24.04 2.23
CA GLU A 48 19.17 -23.81 0.76
C GLU A 48 18.01 -23.02 0.10
N GLN A 49 18.35 -22.56 -1.12
CA GLN A 49 17.86 -21.39 -1.85
C GLN A 49 16.50 -21.59 -2.54
N GLY A 50 15.54 -20.70 -2.24
CA GLY A 50 14.34 -20.46 -3.04
C GLY A 50 14.18 -18.97 -3.27
N GLY A 51 14.11 -18.55 -4.54
CA GLY A 51 14.17 -17.17 -4.98
C GLY A 51 13.04 -16.27 -4.47
N SER A 52 13.37 -15.45 -3.49
CA SER A 52 12.89 -14.07 -3.40
C SER A 52 14.14 -13.19 -3.53
N PRO A 53 14.07 -11.92 -3.96
CA PRO A 53 15.24 -11.04 -3.97
C PRO A 53 15.61 -10.69 -2.52
N ALA A 54 16.14 -11.66 -1.79
CA ALA A 54 16.94 -11.41 -0.62
C ALA A 54 18.14 -10.61 -1.11
N LEU A 55 18.34 -9.42 -0.56
CA LEU A 55 19.66 -8.82 -0.59
C LEU A 55 20.55 -9.71 0.29
N ASP A 56 21.16 -10.69 -0.34
CA ASP A 56 22.19 -11.52 0.26
C ASP A 56 23.48 -10.69 0.23
N SER A 57 24.02 -10.37 1.40
CA SER A 57 25.32 -9.71 1.55
C SER A 57 26.28 -10.70 2.21
N TRP A 58 27.30 -11.10 1.48
CA TRP A 58 28.36 -11.95 2.01
C TRP A 58 29.46 -11.08 2.61
N LEU A 59 29.82 -11.34 3.87
CA LEU A 59 30.96 -10.74 4.55
C LEU A 59 32.11 -11.75 4.56
N PRO A 60 33.11 -11.61 3.67
CA PRO A 60 34.19 -12.59 3.55
C PRO A 60 35.09 -12.65 4.79
N GLU A 61 35.20 -11.56 5.55
CA GLU A 61 36.08 -11.45 6.72
C GLU A 61 35.71 -12.42 7.84
N ASN A 62 34.45 -12.85 7.89
CA ASN A 62 33.93 -13.73 8.94
C ASN A 62 33.07 -14.87 8.38
N SER A 63 33.15 -15.13 7.07
CA SER A 63 32.37 -16.16 6.38
C SER A 63 30.87 -16.11 6.70
N THR A 64 30.30 -14.90 6.77
CA THR A 64 28.89 -14.71 7.16
C THR A 64 28.04 -14.30 5.97
N LEU A 65 26.95 -15.04 5.75
CA LEU A 65 25.87 -14.65 4.84
C LEU A 65 24.80 -13.86 5.60
N ILE A 66 24.68 -12.57 5.32
CA ILE A 66 23.58 -11.75 5.81
C ILE A 66 22.44 -11.84 4.82
N ARG A 67 21.32 -12.40 5.27
CA ARG A 67 20.08 -12.48 4.51
C ARG A 67 18.99 -11.64 5.17
N LEU A 68 18.47 -10.67 4.42
CA LEU A 68 17.22 -10.01 4.75
C LEU A 68 16.07 -10.94 4.35
N ILE A 69 15.32 -11.43 5.34
CA ILE A 69 14.09 -12.19 5.11
C ILE A 69 12.93 -11.29 5.51
N VAL A 70 12.23 -10.75 4.52
CA VAL A 70 10.97 -10.04 4.75
C VAL A 70 9.88 -11.11 4.91
N THR A 71 9.35 -11.22 6.13
CA THR A 71 8.44 -12.32 6.53
C THR A 71 7.09 -11.78 7.01
N GLY A 72 6.71 -10.59 6.54
CA GLY A 72 5.49 -9.92 6.96
C GLY A 72 4.56 -9.62 5.80
N PRO A 73 3.37 -9.09 6.09
CA PRO A 73 2.57 -8.42 5.09
C PRO A 73 3.37 -7.30 4.42
N GLU A 74 3.28 -7.24 3.11
CA GLU A 74 3.81 -6.14 2.31
C GLU A 74 2.73 -5.06 2.14
N ASP A 75 3.17 -3.82 1.97
CA ASP A 75 2.32 -2.65 1.68
C ASP A 75 1.05 -2.56 2.56
N PRO A 76 1.19 -2.53 3.91
CA PRO A 76 0.03 -2.45 4.79
C PRO A 76 -0.68 -1.10 4.66
N LYS A 77 -2.00 -1.16 4.49
CA LYS A 77 -2.90 -0.01 4.29
C LYS A 77 -3.91 0.03 5.41
N LEU A 78 -3.93 1.12 6.14
CA LEU A 78 -4.82 1.32 7.28
C LEU A 78 -6.15 1.93 6.82
N LEU A 79 -7.25 1.32 7.25
CA LEU A 79 -8.59 1.86 7.05
C LEU A 79 -9.27 2.01 8.41
N GLY A 80 -9.67 3.24 8.74
CA GLY A 80 -10.53 3.49 9.88
C GLY A 80 -11.98 3.43 9.44
N GLN A 81 -12.79 2.57 10.05
CA GLN A 81 -14.23 2.61 9.88
C GLN A 81 -14.79 3.69 10.79
N ARG A 82 -15.21 4.83 10.21
CA ARG A 82 -15.96 5.83 10.95
C ARG A 82 -17.40 5.36 11.05
N HIS A 83 -17.84 4.96 12.24
CA HIS A 83 -19.27 4.76 12.47
C HIS A 83 -19.96 6.13 12.43
N SER A 84 -20.72 6.36 11.35
CA SER A 84 -21.52 7.58 11.17
C SER A 84 -22.47 7.80 12.35
N GLU A 85 -22.28 8.93 13.02
CA GLU A 85 -23.20 9.88 13.68
C GLU A 85 -24.47 9.44 14.42
N SER A 86 -24.83 8.16 14.50
CA SER A 86 -25.77 7.74 15.54
C SER A 86 -25.02 7.89 16.86
N GLY A 87 -25.25 8.99 17.59
CA GLY A 87 -24.54 9.44 18.80
C GLY A 87 -24.51 8.49 20.00
N ALA A 88 -24.58 7.18 19.80
CA ALA A 88 -24.23 6.15 20.75
C ALA A 88 -22.70 6.09 20.87
N ALA A 89 -22.19 6.71 21.93
CA ALA A 89 -20.77 6.86 22.26
C ALA A 89 -20.01 5.54 22.59
N SER A 90 -20.33 4.41 21.94
CA SER A 90 -19.75 3.11 22.29
C SER A 90 -19.42 2.19 21.10
N ALA A 91 -19.63 2.59 19.85
CA ALA A 91 -19.08 1.82 18.73
C ALA A 91 -17.57 2.06 18.69
N LYS A 92 -16.78 1.08 19.14
CA LYS A 92 -15.32 1.12 19.01
C LYS A 92 -15.00 1.26 17.53
N ASP A 93 -14.21 2.27 17.17
CA ASP A 93 -13.70 2.43 15.81
C ASP A 93 -12.97 1.13 15.40
N GLU A 94 -13.52 0.44 14.40
CA GLU A 94 -12.86 -0.73 13.83
C GLU A 94 -11.72 -0.27 12.94
N LEU A 95 -10.49 -0.65 13.31
CA LEU A 95 -9.33 -0.51 12.44
C LEU A 95 -9.18 -1.77 11.59
N LEU A 96 -9.12 -1.58 10.28
CA LEU A 96 -8.81 -2.61 9.32
C LEU A 96 -7.42 -2.38 8.72
N VAL A 97 -6.78 -3.48 8.34
CA VAL A 97 -5.49 -3.47 7.66
C VAL A 97 -5.60 -4.33 6.41
N ALA A 98 -5.53 -3.68 5.25
CA ALA A 98 -5.36 -4.39 3.98
C ALA A 98 -3.87 -4.53 3.68
N PHE A 99 -3.45 -5.66 3.13
CA PHE A 99 -2.05 -5.92 2.82
C PHE A 99 -1.93 -6.99 1.73
N ASN A 100 -0.77 -7.08 1.07
CA ASN A 100 -0.45 -8.23 0.23
C ASN A 100 0.49 -9.19 0.95
N SER A 101 0.32 -10.49 0.71
CA SER A 101 1.23 -11.52 1.22
C SER A 101 1.16 -12.77 0.36
N TYR A 102 2.14 -13.66 0.48
CA TYR A 102 2.03 -14.98 -0.11
C TYR A 102 0.97 -15.80 0.63
N PRO A 103 0.20 -16.65 -0.08
CA PRO A 103 -0.71 -17.60 0.54
C PRO A 103 -0.06 -18.43 1.66
N PRO A 104 -0.78 -18.67 2.78
CA PRO A 104 -0.29 -19.56 3.81
C PRO A 104 -0.09 -20.97 3.25
N VAL A 105 0.82 -21.72 3.87
CA VAL A 105 1.08 -23.12 3.51
C VAL A 105 -0.19 -23.95 3.70
N GLY A 106 -0.49 -24.81 2.72
CA GLY A 106 -1.61 -25.74 2.82
C GLY A 106 -1.44 -26.74 3.98
N ALA A 107 -2.52 -27.47 4.31
CA ALA A 107 -2.48 -28.52 5.34
C ALA A 107 -1.47 -29.65 5.03
N ASP A 108 -1.09 -29.81 3.76
CA ASP A 108 -0.08 -30.74 3.27
C ASP A 108 1.36 -30.24 3.47
N GLY A 109 1.53 -29.07 4.08
CA GLY A 109 2.85 -28.47 4.32
C GLY A 109 3.52 -27.96 3.04
N LYS A 110 2.82 -27.97 1.90
CA LYS A 110 3.37 -27.52 0.62
C LYS A 110 2.92 -26.11 0.31
N CYS A 111 3.88 -25.33 -0.19
CA CYS A 111 3.55 -24.17 -1.00
C CYS A 111 2.94 -24.65 -2.31
N GLY A 112 1.78 -24.12 -2.68
CA GLY A 112 1.31 -24.27 -4.05
C GLY A 112 2.42 -23.83 -5.01
N VAL A 113 2.66 -24.61 -6.08
CA VAL A 113 3.84 -24.54 -6.97
C VAL A 113 3.98 -23.22 -7.75
N ALA A 114 3.09 -22.25 -7.51
CA ALA A 114 3.10 -20.91 -8.09
C ALA A 114 2.37 -19.92 -7.17
N ALA A 115 2.74 -19.85 -5.90
CA ALA A 115 2.10 -18.93 -4.97
C ALA A 115 2.46 -17.49 -5.35
N ALA A 116 1.59 -16.80 -6.07
CA ALA A 116 1.72 -15.37 -6.31
C ALA A 116 1.21 -14.59 -5.09
N SER A 117 1.74 -13.40 -4.82
CA SER A 117 1.22 -12.57 -3.71
C SER A 117 -0.27 -12.29 -3.90
N GLN A 118 -1.05 -12.40 -2.85
CA GLN A 118 -2.49 -12.14 -2.85
C GLN A 118 -2.83 -11.03 -1.85
N MET A 119 -3.99 -10.40 -2.01
CA MET A 119 -4.48 -9.39 -1.07
C MET A 119 -5.25 -10.03 0.09
N TYR A 120 -5.08 -9.45 1.27
CA TYR A 120 -5.73 -9.85 2.51
C TYR A 120 -6.31 -8.64 3.23
N LEU A 121 -7.33 -8.86 4.05
CA LEU A 121 -7.92 -7.87 4.94
C LEU A 121 -7.98 -8.42 6.37
N ALA A 122 -7.24 -7.80 7.29
CA ALA A 122 -7.38 -8.04 8.72
C ALA A 122 -8.36 -7.01 9.33
N ARG A 123 -9.22 -7.49 10.22
CA ARG A 123 -10.28 -6.71 10.88
C ARG A 123 -10.01 -6.59 12.38
N ASN A 124 -10.58 -5.56 13.01
CA ASN A 124 -10.47 -5.33 14.45
C ASN A 124 -9.02 -5.36 14.95
N VAL A 125 -8.11 -4.72 14.22
CA VAL A 125 -6.68 -4.68 14.58
C VAL A 125 -6.49 -3.70 15.74
N ASP A 126 -5.97 -4.20 16.86
CA ASP A 126 -5.66 -3.37 18.02
C ASP A 126 -4.22 -2.88 17.94
N VAL A 127 -4.04 -1.61 17.56
CA VAL A 127 -2.73 -0.96 17.50
C VAL A 127 -2.19 -0.58 18.89
N VAL A 128 -3.05 -0.52 19.91
CA VAL A 128 -2.65 -0.21 21.30
C VAL A 128 -2.12 -1.48 21.97
N HIS A 129 -2.74 -2.63 21.71
CA HIS A 129 -2.33 -3.94 22.21
C HIS A 129 -1.96 -4.88 21.05
N PRO A 130 -0.80 -4.68 20.39
CA PRO A 130 -0.40 -5.42 19.19
C PRO A 130 -0.08 -6.90 19.45
N THR A 131 -0.22 -7.37 20.69
CA THR A 131 0.00 -8.77 21.07
C THR A 131 -1.14 -9.69 20.66
N GLN A 132 -2.33 -9.15 20.38
CA GLN A 132 -3.44 -9.96 19.91
C GLN A 132 -3.23 -10.33 18.44
N VAL A 133 -3.05 -11.61 18.16
CA VAL A 133 -2.95 -12.12 16.80
C VAL A 133 -4.27 -11.89 16.07
N LYS A 134 -4.19 -11.27 14.90
CA LYS A 134 -5.30 -11.10 13.96
C LYS A 134 -4.95 -11.79 12.66
N PHE A 135 -5.92 -12.50 12.10
CA PHE A 135 -5.76 -13.19 10.83
C PHE A 135 -6.25 -12.28 9.70
N GLY A 136 -5.49 -12.24 8.60
CA GLY A 136 -5.94 -11.64 7.36
C GLY A 136 -6.85 -12.60 6.60
N GLN A 137 -7.99 -12.10 6.15
CA GLN A 137 -8.89 -12.83 5.26
C GLN A 137 -8.49 -12.59 3.81
N HIS A 138 -8.28 -13.67 3.05
CA HIS A 138 -7.93 -13.60 1.64
C HIS A 138 -9.07 -12.95 0.82
N LEU A 139 -8.72 -12.02 -0.07
CA LEU A 139 -9.67 -11.38 -0.97
C LEU A 139 -9.77 -12.15 -2.28
N SER A 140 -10.91 -12.80 -2.52
CA SER A 140 -11.09 -13.72 -3.67
C SER A 140 -11.35 -13.01 -5.01
N CYS A 141 -10.97 -11.74 -5.14
CA CYS A 141 -11.35 -10.88 -6.28
C CYS A 141 -10.28 -10.74 -7.36
N GLY A 142 -9.05 -11.12 -7.04
CA GLY A 142 -7.94 -11.16 -7.98
C GLY A 142 -7.78 -12.53 -8.64
N HIS A 143 -6.64 -12.69 -9.30
CA HIS A 143 -6.26 -13.94 -9.93
C HIS A 143 -5.21 -14.68 -9.08
N LEU A 144 -5.51 -15.94 -8.74
CA LEU A 144 -4.64 -16.77 -7.89
C LEU A 144 -3.24 -17.01 -8.48
N ASN A 145 -3.10 -16.90 -9.79
CA ASN A 145 -1.85 -17.10 -10.52
C ASN A 145 -1.12 -15.80 -10.88
N ARG A 146 -1.59 -14.66 -10.36
CA ARG A 146 -0.99 -13.34 -10.58
C ARG A 146 -0.69 -12.70 -9.25
N ALA A 147 0.41 -11.95 -9.20
CA ALA A 147 0.72 -11.12 -8.04
C ALA A 147 -0.33 -10.01 -7.95
N GLU A 148 -1.23 -10.14 -6.98
CA GLU A 148 -2.14 -9.10 -6.55
C GLU A 148 -1.43 -8.23 -5.52
N LYS A 149 -1.32 -6.94 -5.86
CA LYS A 149 -0.69 -5.88 -5.07
C LYS A 149 -1.28 -4.54 -5.53
N ASN A 150 -0.97 -3.47 -4.82
CA ASN A 150 -1.32 -2.10 -5.22
C ASN A 150 -2.84 -1.83 -5.33
N TRP A 151 -3.70 -2.67 -4.75
CA TRP A 151 -5.13 -2.35 -4.67
C TRP A 151 -5.32 -1.20 -3.67
N ILE A 152 -6.20 -0.25 -3.98
CA ILE A 152 -6.44 0.93 -3.13
C ILE A 152 -7.74 0.72 -2.36
N PRO A 153 -7.68 0.39 -1.06
CA PRO A 153 -8.87 0.18 -0.26
C PRO A 153 -9.50 1.52 0.15
N PHE A 154 -10.83 1.52 0.30
CA PHE A 154 -11.59 2.63 0.87
C PHE A 154 -12.93 2.16 1.44
N GLU A 155 -13.56 3.00 2.25
CA GLU A 155 -14.87 2.75 2.86
C GLU A 155 -15.86 3.81 2.39
N ARG A 156 -17.09 3.39 2.07
CA ARG A 156 -18.21 4.28 1.77
C ARG A 156 -19.53 3.67 2.26
N ASN A 157 -20.25 4.40 3.11
CA ASN A 157 -21.59 4.04 3.59
C ASN A 157 -21.65 2.64 4.26
N GLY A 158 -20.66 2.33 5.09
CA GLY A 158 -20.52 1.07 5.81
C GLY A 158 -20.04 -0.11 4.95
N LYS A 159 -19.62 0.15 3.71
CA LYS A 159 -19.16 -0.87 2.76
C LYS A 159 -17.70 -0.65 2.39
N PHE A 160 -17.00 -1.75 2.18
CA PHE A 160 -15.58 -1.75 1.79
C PHE A 160 -15.45 -1.94 0.29
N TYR A 161 -14.62 -1.10 -0.31
CA TYR A 161 -14.32 -1.14 -1.73
C TYR A 161 -12.81 -1.13 -1.94
N PHE A 162 -12.40 -1.67 -3.07
CA PHE A 162 -11.01 -1.63 -3.51
C PHE A 162 -10.97 -1.17 -4.95
N VAL A 163 -10.13 -0.19 -5.26
CA VAL A 163 -9.70 0.07 -6.64
C VAL A 163 -8.77 -1.08 -7.02
N TYR A 164 -9.28 -1.99 -7.85
CA TYR A 164 -8.56 -3.17 -8.32
C TYR A 164 -7.61 -2.82 -9.46
N SER A 165 -8.05 -1.95 -10.37
CA SER A 165 -7.25 -1.46 -11.50
C SER A 165 -7.55 0.02 -11.75
N LEU A 166 -6.54 0.78 -12.20
CA LEU A 166 -6.71 2.17 -12.67
C LEU A 166 -7.03 2.24 -14.16
N LEU A 167 -6.67 1.20 -14.92
CA LEU A 167 -6.89 1.14 -16.36
C LEU A 167 -7.22 -0.28 -16.83
N PRO A 168 -8.50 -0.58 -17.20
CA PRO A 168 -9.67 0.27 -16.96
C PRO A 168 -9.84 0.56 -15.45
N HIS A 169 -10.51 1.67 -15.10
CA HIS A 169 -10.76 2.00 -13.70
C HIS A 169 -11.84 1.07 -13.15
N GLU A 170 -11.42 0.10 -12.35
CA GLU A 170 -12.24 -0.97 -11.82
C GLU A 170 -12.25 -0.93 -10.29
N VAL A 171 -13.45 -0.81 -9.73
CA VAL A 171 -13.69 -0.83 -8.28
C VAL A 171 -14.53 -2.04 -7.92
N VAL A 172 -14.10 -2.79 -6.90
CA VAL A 172 -14.80 -3.97 -6.41
C VAL A 172 -15.25 -3.77 -4.96
N GLU A 173 -16.52 -4.07 -4.68
CA GLU A 173 -17.06 -4.18 -3.32
C GLU A 173 -16.57 -5.48 -2.68
N ILE A 174 -16.12 -5.43 -1.42
CA ILE A 174 -15.64 -6.59 -0.66
C ILE A 174 -16.61 -6.91 0.47
N ASN A 175 -17.13 -8.13 0.46
CA ASN A 175 -18.00 -8.65 1.51
C ASN A 175 -17.22 -8.90 2.81
N PRO A 176 -17.89 -9.01 3.97
CA PRO A 176 -17.23 -9.30 5.24
C PRO A 176 -16.36 -10.55 5.25
N ASP A 177 -16.67 -11.54 4.42
CA ASP A 177 -15.97 -12.82 4.28
C ASP A 177 -14.82 -12.79 3.24
N GLY A 178 -14.46 -11.61 2.71
CA GLY A 178 -13.43 -11.46 1.68
C GLY A 178 -13.86 -11.85 0.26
N SER A 179 -15.12 -12.27 0.08
CA SER A 179 -15.68 -12.53 -1.24
C SER A 179 -16.02 -11.22 -1.97
N CYS A 180 -16.18 -11.32 -3.29
CA CYS A 180 -16.46 -10.17 -4.14
C CYS A 180 -17.95 -9.88 -4.21
N GLY A 181 -18.29 -8.62 -3.98
CA GLY A 181 -19.60 -8.07 -4.30
C GLY A 181 -19.65 -7.48 -5.70
N LYS A 182 -20.28 -6.32 -5.83
CA LYS A 182 -20.45 -5.61 -7.10
C LYS A 182 -19.11 -5.11 -7.64
N ARG A 183 -19.00 -5.08 -8.97
CA ARG A 183 -17.91 -4.44 -9.71
C ARG A 183 -18.43 -3.21 -10.43
N PHE A 184 -17.68 -2.12 -10.35
CA PHE A 184 -17.95 -0.86 -11.01
C PHE A 184 -16.81 -0.56 -11.96
N ASN A 185 -17.16 -0.15 -13.18
CA ASN A 185 -16.18 0.15 -14.21
C ASN A 185 -16.42 1.57 -14.70
N SER A 186 -15.34 2.30 -14.89
CA SER A 186 -15.34 3.63 -15.48
C SER A 186 -14.11 3.78 -16.38
N ALA A 187 -14.15 4.75 -17.28
CA ALA A 187 -13.04 5.09 -18.14
C ALA A 187 -12.51 6.46 -17.77
N PHE A 188 -11.20 6.65 -17.90
CA PHE A 188 -10.57 7.96 -17.80
C PHE A 188 -9.63 8.15 -18.99
N THR A 189 -10.15 8.81 -20.02
CA THR A 189 -9.50 8.95 -21.33
C THR A 189 -8.05 9.44 -21.25
N PRO A 190 -7.68 10.42 -20.40
CA PRO A 190 -6.30 10.87 -20.32
C PRO A 190 -5.30 9.77 -19.94
N LEU A 191 -5.64 8.91 -18.97
CA LEU A 191 -4.76 7.77 -18.60
C LEU A 191 -4.73 6.69 -19.69
N ALA A 192 -5.87 6.43 -20.33
CA ALA A 192 -5.94 5.49 -21.45
C ALA A 192 -5.04 5.94 -22.62
N HIS A 193 -5.06 7.23 -22.96
CA HIS A 193 -4.18 7.81 -23.96
C HIS A 193 -2.70 7.72 -23.55
N LEU A 194 -2.36 8.04 -22.30
CA LEU A 194 -0.99 7.95 -21.81
C LEU A 194 -0.43 6.52 -21.95
N GLN A 195 -1.21 5.51 -21.56
CA GLN A 195 -0.82 4.10 -21.68
C GLN A 195 -0.67 3.65 -23.14
N ALA A 196 -1.49 4.20 -24.05
CA ALA A 196 -1.44 3.88 -25.47
C ALA A 196 -0.25 4.53 -26.21
N MET A 197 0.21 5.70 -25.74
CA MET A 197 1.37 6.39 -26.30
C MET A 197 2.71 5.84 -25.78
N ASP A 198 2.72 5.25 -24.59
CA ASP A 198 3.94 4.71 -23.98
C ASP A 198 3.67 3.34 -23.32
N PHE A 199 3.87 2.27 -24.10
CA PHE A 199 3.69 0.89 -23.65
C PHE A 199 4.68 0.46 -22.55
N ASP A 200 5.78 1.20 -22.37
CA ASP A 200 6.77 0.90 -21.33
C ASP A 200 6.39 1.51 -19.97
N LYS A 201 5.33 2.31 -19.91
CA LYS A 201 4.79 2.85 -18.65
C LYS A 201 3.75 1.89 -18.08
N ALA A 202 3.82 1.65 -16.77
CA ALA A 202 2.79 0.91 -16.04
C ALA A 202 2.12 1.83 -15.02
N ILE A 203 0.80 2.01 -15.13
CA ILE A 203 0.00 2.79 -14.19
C ILE A 203 -0.58 1.86 -13.12
N ARG A 204 -0.35 2.18 -11.84
CA ARG A 204 -0.76 1.35 -10.70
C ARG A 204 -1.21 2.22 -9.53
N GLY A 205 -2.08 1.67 -8.69
CA GLY A 205 -2.49 2.31 -7.45
C GLY A 205 -1.40 2.28 -6.38
N SER A 206 -1.58 3.09 -5.33
CA SER A 206 -0.80 3.00 -4.10
C SER A 206 -1.60 3.55 -2.91
N ALA A 207 -1.13 3.24 -1.70
CA ALA A 207 -1.78 3.64 -0.44
C ALA A 207 -3.29 3.27 -0.37
N GLN A 208 -4.03 3.90 0.54
CA GLN A 208 -5.48 3.88 0.67
C GLN A 208 -6.09 5.16 0.08
N ALA A 209 -7.40 5.15 -0.22
CA ALA A 209 -8.12 6.38 -0.55
C ALA A 209 -8.78 6.99 0.70
N VAL A 210 -8.87 8.31 0.73
CA VAL A 210 -9.45 9.08 1.84
C VAL A 210 -10.65 9.87 1.32
N PHE A 211 -11.79 9.74 1.99
CA PHE A 211 -12.99 10.52 1.68
C PHE A 211 -12.81 11.98 2.07
N ILE A 212 -13.07 12.89 1.13
CA ILE A 212 -12.98 14.34 1.28
C ILE A 212 -14.36 14.93 1.06
N ASP A 213 -14.84 15.66 2.06
CA ASP A 213 -16.07 16.45 2.04
C ASP A 213 -15.76 17.82 2.64
N ASP A 214 -14.98 18.61 1.90
CA ASP A 214 -14.45 19.89 2.33
C ASP A 214 -14.30 20.85 1.15
N ALA A 215 -15.44 21.42 0.73
CA ALA A 215 -15.53 22.29 -0.44
C ALA A 215 -14.57 23.49 -0.40
N GLU A 216 -14.31 24.04 0.79
CA GLU A 216 -13.35 25.15 0.96
C GLU A 216 -11.90 24.69 0.85
N GLY A 217 -11.59 23.47 1.29
CA GLY A 217 -10.26 22.88 1.19
C GLY A 217 -9.90 22.44 -0.23
N THR A 218 -10.89 22.15 -1.06
CA THR A 218 -10.72 21.66 -2.43
C THR A 218 -11.56 22.44 -3.44
N PRO A 219 -11.31 23.74 -3.64
CA PRO A 219 -12.11 24.57 -4.55
C PRO A 219 -12.12 24.09 -6.01
N ASN A 220 -11.08 23.37 -6.48
CA ASN A 220 -11.05 22.77 -7.82
C ASN A 220 -11.94 21.52 -7.97
N LEU A 221 -12.47 20.98 -6.87
CA LEU A 221 -13.50 19.93 -6.85
C LEU A 221 -14.30 20.03 -5.53
N PRO A 222 -15.27 20.96 -5.46
CA PRO A 222 -15.95 21.27 -4.20
C PRO A 222 -16.96 20.20 -3.77
N GLU A 223 -17.24 19.21 -4.63
CA GLU A 223 -18.12 18.09 -4.32
C GLU A 223 -17.41 16.98 -3.52
N PRO A 224 -18.16 16.17 -2.75
CA PRO A 224 -17.58 15.03 -2.04
C PRO A 224 -16.91 14.04 -2.99
N HIS A 225 -15.69 13.65 -2.66
CA HIS A 225 -14.86 12.78 -3.50
C HIS A 225 -13.91 11.94 -2.67
N PHE A 226 -13.22 11.01 -3.33
CA PHE A 226 -12.07 10.33 -2.74
C PHE A 226 -10.77 10.90 -3.28
N LEU A 227 -9.80 11.11 -2.40
CA LEU A 227 -8.41 11.39 -2.72
C LEU A 227 -7.60 10.11 -2.59
N ALA A 228 -6.82 9.78 -3.61
CA ALA A 228 -6.00 8.58 -3.66
C ALA A 228 -4.66 8.83 -4.35
N MET A 229 -3.81 7.82 -4.38
CA MET A 229 -2.46 7.90 -4.94
C MET A 229 -2.30 6.87 -6.05
N LEU A 230 -1.59 7.28 -7.10
CA LEU A 230 -1.14 6.38 -8.15
C LEU A 230 0.34 6.61 -8.43
N HIS A 231 0.97 5.60 -9.02
CA HIS A 231 2.30 5.73 -9.58
C HIS A 231 2.33 5.25 -11.02
N ILE A 232 3.23 5.87 -11.77
CA ILE A 232 3.60 5.49 -13.12
C ILE A 232 5.03 5.00 -13.06
N THR A 233 5.23 3.73 -13.38
CA THR A 233 6.55 3.12 -13.46
C THR A 233 7.00 3.07 -14.91
N ASP A 234 8.15 3.66 -15.21
CA ASP A 234 8.88 3.35 -16.43
C ASP A 234 9.55 1.98 -16.26
N THR A 235 9.08 0.98 -17.00
CA THR A 235 9.55 -0.41 -16.85
C THR A 235 10.96 -0.64 -17.39
N LYS A 236 11.46 0.23 -18.27
CA LYS A 236 12.82 0.15 -18.82
C LYS A 236 13.85 0.67 -17.83
N VAL A 237 13.61 1.85 -17.28
CA VAL A 237 14.57 2.49 -16.35
C VAL A 237 14.20 2.34 -14.88
N ARG A 238 13.08 1.68 -14.57
CA ARG A 238 12.56 1.44 -13.21
C ARG A 238 12.41 2.72 -12.38
N ARG A 239 12.01 3.80 -13.05
CA ARG A 239 11.71 5.08 -12.39
C ARG A 239 10.24 5.17 -12.05
N TYR A 240 9.93 5.82 -10.94
CA TYR A 240 8.58 6.00 -10.47
C TYR A 240 8.23 7.49 -10.41
N ALA A 241 7.13 7.86 -11.04
CA ALA A 241 6.48 9.15 -10.84
C ALA A 241 5.19 8.93 -10.05
N HIS A 242 4.93 9.79 -9.07
CA HIS A 242 3.77 9.66 -8.18
C HIS A 242 2.83 10.84 -8.38
N PHE A 243 1.53 10.55 -8.36
CA PHE A 243 0.48 11.53 -8.57
C PHE A 243 -0.63 11.28 -7.55
N ALA A 244 -1.27 12.35 -7.09
CA ALA A 244 -2.56 12.23 -6.46
C ALA A 244 -3.63 12.15 -7.56
N TYR A 245 -4.71 11.44 -7.30
CA TYR A 245 -5.89 11.47 -8.15
C TYR A 245 -7.16 11.51 -7.33
N ARG A 246 -8.23 12.00 -7.95
CA ARG A 246 -9.55 12.11 -7.35
C ARG A 246 -10.55 11.30 -8.14
N PHE A 247 -11.50 10.69 -7.44
CA PHE A 247 -12.62 10.01 -8.06
C PHE A 247 -13.92 10.25 -7.29
N LYS A 248 -15.05 10.14 -8.00
CA LYS A 248 -16.39 10.41 -7.45
C LYS A 248 -16.65 9.58 -6.19
N ALA A 249 -17.33 10.17 -5.22
CA ALA A 249 -17.71 9.49 -3.98
C ALA A 249 -18.74 8.35 -4.18
N GLU A 250 -19.46 8.37 -5.29
CA GLU A 250 -20.52 7.42 -5.61
C GLU A 250 -20.19 6.59 -6.86
N PRO A 251 -20.73 5.36 -6.97
CA PRO A 251 -20.62 4.55 -8.17
C PRO A 251 -20.98 5.32 -9.45
N PRO A 252 -20.23 5.13 -10.56
CA PRO A 252 -19.22 4.08 -10.77
C PRO A 252 -17.81 4.46 -10.27
N PHE A 253 -17.68 5.43 -9.37
CA PHE A 253 -16.40 5.91 -8.82
C PHE A 253 -15.46 6.43 -9.91
N GLU A 254 -15.99 7.21 -10.85
CA GLU A 254 -15.23 7.73 -11.98
C GLU A 254 -14.07 8.61 -11.53
N ILE A 255 -12.87 8.40 -12.10
CA ILE A 255 -11.73 9.30 -11.93
C ILE A 255 -12.09 10.64 -12.56
N VAL A 256 -11.91 11.74 -11.82
CA VAL A 256 -12.26 13.09 -12.27
C VAL A 256 -11.03 13.95 -12.53
N GLN A 257 -9.99 13.82 -11.71
CA GLN A 257 -8.79 14.67 -11.79
C GLN A 257 -7.54 13.87 -11.41
N ILE A 258 -6.41 14.22 -12.01
CA ILE A 258 -5.07 13.75 -11.64
C ILE A 258 -4.21 14.98 -11.42
N SER A 259 -3.44 14.98 -10.33
CA SER A 259 -2.58 16.11 -9.99
C SER A 259 -1.36 16.17 -10.92
N LYS A 260 -0.60 17.25 -10.82
CA LYS A 260 0.81 17.29 -11.20
C LYS A 260 1.61 16.27 -10.37
N GLN A 261 2.81 15.92 -10.85
CA GLN A 261 3.69 15.00 -10.13
C GLN A 261 4.00 15.51 -8.72
N LEU A 262 3.92 14.62 -7.73
CA LEU A 262 4.27 14.91 -6.34
C LEU A 262 5.79 15.14 -6.20
N PRO A 263 6.21 16.17 -5.43
CA PRO A 263 7.63 16.50 -5.24
C PRO A 263 8.28 15.57 -4.19
N LEU A 264 8.26 14.26 -4.43
CA LEU A 264 8.87 13.27 -3.54
C LEU A 264 10.39 13.27 -3.71
N GLN A 265 11.10 13.21 -2.58
CA GLN A 265 12.56 13.18 -2.59
C GLN A 265 13.05 11.74 -2.60
N THR A 266 13.92 11.39 -3.56
CA THR A 266 14.57 10.08 -3.62
C THR A 266 15.85 10.07 -2.77
N LEU A 267 16.52 8.92 -2.66
CA LEU A 267 17.88 8.86 -2.10
C LEU A 267 18.89 9.47 -3.08
N SER A 268 19.89 10.15 -2.53
CA SER A 268 20.96 10.75 -3.32
C SER A 268 21.77 9.66 -4.05
N PRO A 269 22.19 9.88 -5.31
CA PRO A 269 22.96 8.89 -6.07
C PRO A 269 24.28 8.45 -5.43
N GLY A 270 24.82 9.22 -4.47
CA GLY A 270 26.01 8.88 -3.71
C GLY A 270 25.86 7.63 -2.84
N ASP A 271 24.63 7.24 -2.50
CA ASP A 271 24.31 6.01 -1.78
C ASP A 271 24.19 4.86 -2.80
N MET A 272 25.35 4.47 -3.36
CA MET A 272 25.56 3.58 -4.52
C MET A 272 24.89 2.18 -4.49
N SER A 273 24.11 1.84 -3.47
CA SER A 273 23.49 0.51 -3.31
C SER A 273 21.96 0.49 -3.47
N SER A 274 21.31 1.63 -3.77
CA SER A 274 19.85 1.68 -3.99
C SER A 274 19.50 2.54 -5.19
N ALA A 275 18.52 2.08 -5.99
CA ALA A 275 17.98 2.88 -7.09
C ALA A 275 17.31 4.16 -6.53
N PRO A 276 17.51 5.33 -7.18
CA PRO A 276 16.97 6.60 -6.69
C PRO A 276 15.48 6.69 -7.03
N PHE A 277 14.63 6.00 -6.28
CA PHE A 277 13.17 6.12 -6.37
C PHE A 277 12.55 6.45 -5.01
N ALA A 278 11.29 6.86 -5.05
CA ALA A 278 10.41 6.97 -3.90
C ALA A 278 9.20 6.06 -4.16
N PHE A 279 8.57 5.53 -3.12
CA PHE A 279 7.36 4.71 -3.25
C PHE A 279 6.34 5.11 -2.18
N VAL A 280 5.18 5.64 -2.60
CA VAL A 280 4.11 6.06 -1.68
C VAL A 280 3.43 4.84 -1.08
N SER A 281 3.35 4.81 0.26
CA SER A 281 2.78 3.70 1.03
C SER A 281 1.51 4.08 1.78
N GLY A 282 1.30 5.36 2.08
CA GLY A 282 0.18 5.79 2.91
C GLY A 282 -0.29 7.21 2.62
N LEU A 283 -1.59 7.43 2.87
CA LEU A 283 -2.27 8.70 2.73
C LEU A 283 -3.17 8.95 3.93
N ALA A 284 -3.03 10.11 4.57
CA ALA A 284 -3.92 10.55 5.64
C ALA A 284 -4.28 12.03 5.47
N VAL A 285 -5.47 12.39 5.93
CA VAL A 285 -5.94 13.77 5.98
C VAL A 285 -6.45 14.10 7.38
N ARG A 286 -5.98 15.21 7.94
CA ARG A 286 -6.42 15.73 9.24
C ARG A 286 -6.36 17.25 9.22
N GLU A 287 -7.44 17.92 9.63
CA GLU A 287 -7.47 19.38 9.80
C GLU A 287 -6.94 20.13 8.55
N ARG A 288 -7.39 19.72 7.35
CA ARG A 288 -6.91 20.24 6.05
C ARG A 288 -5.41 20.08 5.79
N GLN A 289 -4.73 19.18 6.49
CA GLN A 289 -3.37 18.76 6.21
C GLN A 289 -3.39 17.37 5.59
N VAL A 290 -2.65 17.21 4.50
CA VAL A 290 -2.44 15.94 3.82
C VAL A 290 -1.06 15.42 4.16
N VAL A 291 -1.01 14.20 4.68
CA VAL A 291 0.23 13.47 4.99
C VAL A 291 0.36 12.33 4.00
N ILE A 292 1.45 12.32 3.25
CA ILE A 292 1.77 11.27 2.28
C ILE A 292 3.04 10.57 2.77
N SER A 293 2.91 9.35 3.28
CA SER A 293 4.07 8.56 3.68
C SER A 293 4.64 7.80 2.48
N TYR A 294 5.96 7.74 2.40
CA TYR A 294 6.66 7.06 1.31
C TYR A 294 8.02 6.55 1.77
N ALA A 295 8.56 5.55 1.08
CA ALA A 295 9.94 5.09 1.28
C ALA A 295 10.83 5.62 0.15
N ALA A 296 11.94 6.27 0.48
CA ALA A 296 12.98 6.60 -0.49
C ALA A 296 13.97 5.42 -0.61
N GLY A 297 14.11 4.89 -1.83
CA GLY A 297 14.97 3.77 -2.18
C GLY A 297 14.75 2.50 -1.35
N ASP A 298 13.49 2.19 -1.01
CA ASP A 298 13.06 1.07 -0.14
C ASP A 298 13.72 1.03 1.24
N ARG A 299 14.28 2.14 1.73
CA ARG A 299 15.08 2.15 2.96
C ARG A 299 14.76 3.27 3.92
N ASP A 300 14.54 4.47 3.38
CA ASP A 300 14.38 5.67 4.20
C ASP A 300 12.91 6.10 4.24
N PRO A 301 12.17 5.82 5.34
CA PRO A 301 10.78 6.21 5.47
C PRO A 301 10.68 7.73 5.66
N ARG A 302 9.88 8.37 4.82
CA ARG A 302 9.66 9.81 4.78
C ARG A 302 8.18 10.14 4.76
N ALA A 303 7.86 11.39 5.03
CA ALA A 303 6.52 11.94 4.86
C ALA A 303 6.60 13.28 4.12
N LEU A 304 5.72 13.47 3.14
CA LEU A 304 5.43 14.75 2.53
C LEU A 304 4.17 15.33 3.20
N LEU A 305 4.32 16.51 3.80
CA LEU A 305 3.23 17.23 4.45
C LEU A 305 2.81 18.42 3.59
N LEU A 306 1.53 18.48 3.21
CA LEU A 306 0.96 19.56 2.42
C LEU A 306 -0.31 20.09 3.10
N LYS A 307 -0.63 21.36 2.86
CA LYS A 307 -2.00 21.84 3.07
C LYS A 307 -2.89 21.26 1.96
N MET A 308 -4.17 21.00 2.27
CA MET A 308 -5.15 20.52 1.29
C MET A 308 -5.25 21.46 0.09
N GLU A 309 -5.35 22.77 0.35
CA GLU A 309 -5.33 23.83 -0.67
C GLU A 309 -4.12 23.72 -1.60
N ARG A 310 -2.91 23.51 -1.04
CA ARG A 310 -1.69 23.35 -1.84
C ARG A 310 -1.72 22.10 -2.72
N LEU A 311 -2.33 21.01 -2.23
CA LEU A 311 -2.53 19.82 -3.05
C LEU A 311 -3.62 20.05 -4.10
N ASP A 312 -4.68 20.79 -3.78
CA ASP A 312 -5.75 21.17 -4.69
C ASP A 312 -5.25 21.98 -5.88
N GLU A 313 -4.34 22.93 -5.65
CA GLU A 313 -3.64 23.70 -6.69
C GLU A 313 -2.91 22.79 -7.70
N MET A 314 -2.45 21.61 -7.28
CA MET A 314 -1.78 20.66 -8.19
C MET A 314 -2.75 19.99 -9.15
N PHE A 315 -4.06 20.05 -8.92
CA PHE A 315 -5.11 19.56 -9.82
C PHE A 315 -5.63 20.62 -10.78
N ALA A 316 -5.30 21.89 -10.58
CA ALA A 316 -5.65 22.93 -11.53
C ALA A 316 -5.07 22.57 -12.89
N SER A 317 -5.94 22.46 -13.90
CA SER A 317 -5.48 22.39 -15.28
C SER A 317 -4.63 23.62 -15.54
N ASP A 318 -3.43 23.42 -16.11
CA ASP A 318 -2.73 24.53 -16.75
C ASP A 318 -3.61 24.98 -17.90
N GLU A 319 -4.55 25.88 -17.62
CA GLU A 319 -5.35 26.51 -18.65
C GLU A 319 -4.35 27.18 -19.60
N ALA A 320 -4.35 26.67 -20.84
CA ALA A 320 -3.52 27.08 -21.98
C ALA A 320 -2.11 26.46 -22.11
N GLY A 321 -2.06 25.28 -22.74
CA GLY A 321 -1.18 25.10 -23.90
C GLY A 321 0.25 24.60 -23.68
N SER A 322 0.56 23.95 -22.56
CA SER A 322 1.87 23.32 -22.34
C SER A 322 1.78 21.82 -22.54
N GLU A 323 2.40 21.32 -23.61
CA GLU A 323 2.66 19.90 -23.85
C GLU A 323 3.20 19.22 -22.58
N ILE A 324 2.63 18.08 -22.21
CA ILE A 324 3.24 17.14 -21.26
C ILE A 324 4.50 16.61 -21.97
N SER A 325 5.60 17.33 -21.84
CA SER A 325 6.90 16.82 -22.26
C SER A 325 7.37 15.79 -21.23
N SER A 326 7.64 14.60 -21.75
CA SER A 326 8.03 13.33 -21.12
C SER A 326 9.25 13.41 -20.22
#